data_AF-A0A6B4JKI0-F1
#
_entry.id   AF-A0A6B4JKI0-F1
#
_cell.length_a   1.000
_cell.length_b   1.000
_cell.length_c   1.000
_cell.angle_alpha   90.00
_cell.angle_beta   90.00
_cell.angle_gamma   90.00
#
_symmetry.space_group_name_H-M   'P 1'
#
loop_
_entity.id
_entity.type
_entity.pdbx_description
1 polymer ?
#
loop_
_entity_poly.entity_id
_entity_poly.type
_entity_poly.pdbx_seq_one_letter_code
_entity_poly.pdbx_strand_id
1 'polypeptide(L)'
;MKENLLATIYAQEEENENQLPIVSLELFFEGNDDIGSIGCNILEHPGTEKIYSILKEIRNKSNVQDVLIEILEYDEDEVWPFSERVYIFTDAEEDEVMEWVEELDISEISEGYIYGQSKAAPKLSDGYKVYSLWWD
;
A
#
# COMPACT_ATOMS: atom_id res chain seq x y z
N MET A 1 -0.73 -5.87 17.10
CA MET A 1 -0.55 -5.13 15.84
C MET A 1 -1.01 -6.01 14.68
N LYS A 2 -0.38 -7.18 14.44
CA LYS A 2 -0.87 -8.20 13.47
C LYS A 2 -2.36 -8.57 13.63
N GLU A 3 -2.83 -8.80 14.86
CA GLU A 3 -4.25 -9.12 15.12
C GLU A 3 -5.23 -8.06 14.60
N ASN A 4 -4.90 -6.77 14.75
CA ASN A 4 -5.74 -5.68 14.25
C ASN A 4 -5.71 -5.60 12.72
N LEU A 5 -4.56 -5.88 12.12
CA LEU A 5 -4.39 -5.95 10.68
C LEU A 5 -5.27 -7.06 10.11
N LEU A 6 -5.16 -8.29 10.65
CA LEU A 6 -5.98 -9.42 10.25
C LEU A 6 -7.48 -9.16 10.43
N ALA A 7 -7.90 -8.61 11.58
CA ALA A 7 -9.30 -8.25 11.80
C ALA A 7 -9.82 -7.24 10.76
N THR A 8 -8.98 -6.29 10.32
CA THR A 8 -9.33 -5.31 9.28
C THR A 8 -9.44 -5.96 7.90
N ILE A 9 -8.56 -6.92 7.61
CA ILE A 9 -8.58 -7.72 6.37
C ILE A 9 -9.86 -8.55 6.28
N TYR A 10 -10.18 -9.35 7.31
CA TYR A 10 -11.39 -10.20 7.34
C TYR A 10 -12.69 -9.40 7.22
N ALA A 11 -12.76 -8.22 7.87
CA ALA A 11 -13.93 -7.36 7.75
C ALA A 11 -14.18 -6.87 6.30
N GLN A 12 -13.14 -6.80 5.45
CA GLN A 12 -13.28 -6.40 4.05
C GLN A 12 -13.62 -7.57 3.12
N GLU A 13 -13.20 -8.80 3.44
CA GLU A 13 -13.56 -10.02 2.69
C GLU A 13 -15.05 -10.31 2.72
N GLU A 14 -15.66 -10.26 3.91
CA GLU A 14 -17.09 -10.56 4.09
C GLU A 14 -17.98 -9.64 3.24
N GLU A 15 -17.45 -8.50 2.83
CA GLU A 15 -18.16 -7.48 2.06
C GLU A 15 -17.95 -7.56 0.54
N ASN A 16 -16.94 -8.27 0.00
CA ASN A 16 -16.55 -8.13 -1.42
C ASN A 16 -15.98 -9.40 -2.09
N GLU A 17 -16.67 -9.94 -3.10
CA GLU A 17 -16.23 -11.14 -3.84
C GLU A 17 -15.13 -10.88 -4.92
N ASN A 18 -14.73 -9.63 -5.20
CA ASN A 18 -13.82 -9.31 -6.33
C ASN A 18 -12.86 -8.13 -6.06
N GLN A 19 -12.57 -7.79 -4.80
CA GLN A 19 -11.69 -6.66 -4.44
C GLN A 19 -10.75 -7.09 -3.32
N LEU A 20 -9.50 -6.63 -3.38
CA LEU A 20 -8.53 -6.93 -2.34
C LEU A 20 -8.66 -5.94 -1.16
N PRO A 21 -8.40 -6.39 0.08
CA PRO A 21 -8.40 -5.52 1.24
C PRO A 21 -7.34 -4.43 1.13
N ILE A 22 -7.67 -3.22 1.58
CA ILE A 22 -6.69 -2.13 1.72
C ILE A 22 -6.58 -1.68 3.17
N VAL A 23 -5.37 -1.33 3.60
CA VAL A 23 -5.10 -0.97 4.99
C VAL A 23 -4.21 0.28 5.07
N SER A 24 -4.21 0.94 6.22
CA SER A 24 -3.32 2.08 6.45
C SER A 24 -1.86 1.65 6.60
N LEU A 25 -0.93 2.59 6.40
CA LEU A 25 0.48 2.36 6.66
C LEU A 25 0.73 1.88 8.09
N GLU A 26 0.05 2.46 9.09
CA GLU A 26 0.22 2.09 10.49
C GLU A 26 -0.19 0.63 10.75
N LEU A 27 -1.31 0.19 10.19
CA LEU A 27 -1.77 -1.19 10.36
C LEU A 27 -0.82 -2.19 9.72
N PHE A 28 -0.22 -1.84 8.58
CA PHE A 28 0.68 -2.74 7.86
C PHE A 28 2.12 -2.75 8.40
N PHE A 29 2.68 -1.59 8.76
CA PHE A 29 4.11 -1.47 9.09
C PHE A 29 4.41 -1.48 10.59
N GLU A 30 3.50 -1.04 11.47
CA GLU A 30 3.80 -1.01 12.90
C GLU A 30 3.85 -2.44 13.47
N GLY A 31 5.05 -2.84 13.92
CA GLY A 31 5.30 -4.19 14.41
C GLY A 31 5.60 -5.21 13.31
N ASN A 32 5.79 -4.77 12.06
CA ASN A 32 6.20 -5.60 10.94
C ASN A 32 7.72 -5.54 10.72
N ASP A 33 8.40 -6.64 11.00
CA ASP A 33 9.82 -6.85 10.70
C ASP A 33 10.05 -7.88 9.57
N ASP A 34 8.98 -8.32 8.91
CA ASP A 34 9.01 -9.30 7.82
C ASP A 34 9.37 -8.63 6.49
N ILE A 35 10.65 -8.71 6.10
CA ILE A 35 11.12 -8.18 4.82
C ILE A 35 10.48 -8.87 3.60
N GLY A 36 9.91 -10.07 3.79
CA GLY A 36 9.21 -10.78 2.73
C GLY A 36 7.80 -10.25 2.48
N SER A 37 7.26 -9.43 3.38
CA SER A 37 5.87 -8.98 3.31
C SER A 37 5.62 -7.91 2.25
N ILE A 38 6.66 -7.23 1.76
CA ILE A 38 6.56 -6.16 0.74
C ILE A 38 7.90 -5.98 0.03
N GLY A 39 7.89 -5.72 -1.27
CA GLY A 39 9.11 -5.47 -2.04
C GLY A 39 10.06 -6.67 -2.09
N CYS A 40 9.56 -7.91 -1.94
CA CYS A 40 10.37 -9.11 -1.72
C CYS A 40 11.37 -9.42 -2.85
N ASN A 41 11.18 -8.85 -4.05
CA ASN A 41 12.07 -9.00 -5.19
C ASN A 41 13.15 -7.90 -5.32
N ILE A 42 13.20 -6.92 -4.41
CA ILE A 42 14.29 -5.94 -4.33
C ILE A 42 15.58 -6.65 -3.90
N LEU A 43 16.64 -6.58 -4.75
CA LEU A 43 17.90 -7.30 -4.52
C LEU A 43 18.61 -6.87 -3.22
N GLU A 44 18.69 -5.56 -2.98
CA GLU A 44 19.22 -4.97 -1.74
C GLU A 44 18.05 -4.37 -0.94
N HIS A 45 17.20 -5.24 -0.40
CA HIS A 45 15.98 -4.83 0.28
C HIS A 45 16.24 -3.80 1.40
N PRO A 46 15.66 -2.58 1.34
CA PRO A 46 15.96 -1.50 2.28
C PRO A 46 15.38 -1.72 3.69
N GLY A 47 14.53 -2.73 3.84
CA GLY A 47 13.83 -3.06 5.08
C GLY A 47 12.47 -2.37 5.19
N THR A 48 11.55 -2.98 5.93
CA THR A 48 10.18 -2.47 6.12
C THR A 48 10.16 -1.07 6.73
N GLU A 49 11.08 -0.76 7.65
CA GLU A 49 11.17 0.55 8.31
C GLU A 49 11.49 1.68 7.32
N LYS A 50 12.43 1.47 6.39
CA LYS A 50 12.81 2.49 5.40
C LYS A 50 11.69 2.73 4.39
N ILE A 51 11.05 1.65 3.90
CA ILE A 51 9.85 1.74 3.05
C ILE A 51 8.75 2.52 3.77
N TYR A 52 8.46 2.18 5.03
CA TYR A 52 7.45 2.87 5.82
C TYR A 52 7.76 4.36 5.97
N SER A 53 9.01 4.72 6.27
CA SER A 53 9.43 6.12 6.41
C SER A 53 9.16 6.92 5.13
N ILE A 54 9.55 6.39 3.97
CA ILE A 54 9.34 7.06 2.68
C ILE A 54 7.84 7.23 2.38
N LEU A 55 7.05 6.16 2.52
CA LEU A 55 5.60 6.24 2.28
C LEU A 55 4.90 7.22 3.23
N LYS A 56 5.36 7.31 4.48
CA LYS A 56 4.84 8.26 5.47
C LYS A 56 5.22 9.71 5.12
N GLU A 57 6.42 9.94 4.60
CA GLU A 57 6.83 11.25 4.07
C GLU A 57 5.98 11.67 2.87
N ILE A 58 5.69 10.74 1.95
CA ILE A 58 4.78 10.96 0.82
C ILE A 58 3.38 11.32 1.32
N ARG A 59 2.82 10.54 2.25
CA ARG A 59 1.49 10.82 2.81
C ARG A 59 1.39 12.18 3.51
N ASN A 60 2.50 12.73 4.00
CA ASN A 60 2.53 14.03 4.67
C ASN A 60 2.64 15.23 3.69
N LYS A 61 2.74 14.99 2.38
CA LYS A 61 2.73 16.07 1.39
C LYS A 61 1.33 16.70 1.29
N SER A 62 1.25 18.00 1.02
CA SER A 62 -0.02 18.74 0.99
C SER A 62 -0.94 18.36 -0.16
N ASN A 63 -0.39 17.80 -1.23
CA ASN A 63 -1.09 17.30 -2.41
C ASN A 63 -1.42 15.79 -2.32
N VAL A 64 -1.17 15.15 -1.17
CA VAL A 64 -1.47 13.73 -0.97
C VAL A 64 -2.60 13.60 0.06
N GLN A 65 -3.68 12.94 -0.35
CA GLN A 65 -4.84 12.66 0.48
C GLN A 65 -4.58 11.48 1.42
N ASP A 66 -4.02 10.39 0.89
CA ASP A 66 -3.69 9.20 1.66
C ASP A 66 -2.70 8.31 0.91
N VAL A 67 -2.10 7.37 1.65
CA VAL A 67 -1.29 6.27 1.12
C VAL A 67 -1.73 4.98 1.81
N LEU A 68 -2.19 4.01 1.02
CA LEU A 68 -2.77 2.75 1.51
C LEU A 68 -2.07 1.54 0.91
N ILE A 69 -2.06 0.43 1.63
CA ILE A 69 -1.44 -0.84 1.21
C ILE A 69 -2.55 -1.81 0.80
N GLU A 70 -2.44 -2.40 -0.39
CA GLU A 70 -3.33 -3.48 -0.82
C GLU A 70 -2.76 -4.83 -0.39
N ILE A 71 -3.57 -5.64 0.28
CA ILE A 71 -3.16 -6.96 0.79
C ILE A 71 -3.51 -8.02 -0.24
N LEU A 72 -2.49 -8.75 -0.73
CA LEU A 72 -2.66 -9.80 -1.73
C LEU A 72 -2.87 -11.17 -1.08
N GLU A 73 -2.06 -11.50 -0.08
CA GLU A 73 -2.11 -12.79 0.61
C GLU A 73 -1.97 -12.61 2.13
N TYR A 74 -2.62 -13.48 2.90
CA TYR A 74 -2.49 -13.53 4.35
C TYR A 74 -2.83 -14.94 4.85
N ASP A 75 -2.08 -15.36 5.87
CA ASP A 75 -2.34 -16.56 6.65
C ASP A 75 -2.35 -16.18 8.13
N GLU A 76 -3.23 -16.81 8.90
CA GLU A 76 -3.38 -16.57 10.33
C GLU A 76 -2.09 -16.92 11.09
N ASP A 77 -1.41 -18.00 10.69
CA ASP A 77 -0.53 -18.71 11.61
C ASP A 77 0.99 -18.53 11.39
N GLU A 78 1.46 -18.13 10.20
CA GLU A 78 2.92 -18.26 9.92
C GLU A 78 3.67 -17.00 9.47
N VAL A 79 3.05 -16.06 8.76
CA VAL A 79 3.76 -14.90 8.16
C VAL A 79 2.98 -13.59 8.31
N TRP A 80 3.66 -12.44 8.15
CA TRP A 80 2.96 -11.17 8.05
C TRP A 80 2.15 -11.13 6.74
N PRO A 81 0.96 -10.48 6.69
CA PRO A 81 0.22 -10.30 5.45
C PRO A 81 1.11 -9.72 4.34
N PHE A 82 1.01 -10.30 3.16
CA PHE A 82 1.81 -9.95 2.00
C PHE A 82 1.13 -8.87 1.16
N SER A 83 1.94 -7.92 0.69
CA SER A 83 1.55 -6.90 -0.26
C SER A 83 2.61 -6.75 -1.34
N GLU A 84 2.17 -6.61 -2.56
CA GLU A 84 2.99 -6.15 -3.68
C GLU A 84 2.69 -4.69 -4.05
N ARG A 85 1.70 -4.03 -3.41
CA ARG A 85 1.07 -2.84 -3.99
C ARG A 85 0.72 -1.76 -2.97
N VAL A 86 1.02 -0.53 -3.35
CA VAL A 86 0.64 0.68 -2.62
C VAL A 86 -0.22 1.57 -3.51
N TYR A 87 -1.21 2.20 -2.90
CA TYR A 87 -2.05 3.22 -3.52
C TYR A 87 -1.70 4.60 -2.97
N ILE A 88 -1.39 5.55 -3.85
CA ILE A 88 -1.18 6.97 -3.52
C ILE A 88 -2.37 7.77 -4.08
N PHE A 89 -3.04 8.51 -3.21
CA PHE A 89 -4.18 9.36 -3.57
C PHE A 89 -3.70 10.80 -3.64
N THR A 90 -3.63 11.41 -4.83
CA THR A 90 -2.97 12.72 -5.01
C THR A 90 -3.53 13.51 -6.19
N ASP A 91 -3.37 14.84 -6.18
CA ASP A 91 -3.58 15.70 -7.36
C ASP A 91 -2.29 15.93 -8.18
N ALA A 92 -1.16 15.34 -7.77
CA ALA A 92 0.10 15.37 -8.52
C ALA A 92 0.04 14.55 -9.81
N GLU A 93 0.91 14.88 -10.77
CA GLU A 93 1.09 14.10 -11.99
C GLU A 93 2.01 12.89 -11.77
N GLU A 94 1.93 11.89 -12.65
CA GLU A 94 2.66 10.61 -12.52
C GLU A 94 4.18 10.82 -12.42
N ASP A 95 4.73 11.72 -13.24
CA ASP A 95 6.15 12.07 -13.22
C ASP A 95 6.59 12.60 -11.84
N GLU A 96 5.72 13.39 -11.17
CA GLU A 96 6.00 13.91 -9.81
C GLU A 96 5.93 12.79 -8.77
N VAL A 97 4.98 11.87 -8.91
CA VAL A 97 4.89 10.70 -8.02
C VAL A 97 6.10 9.78 -8.18
N MET A 98 6.57 9.58 -9.42
CA MET A 98 7.77 8.80 -9.73
C MET A 98 9.03 9.37 -9.05
N GLU A 99 9.17 10.70 -8.99
CA GLU A 99 10.26 11.34 -8.24
C GLU A 99 10.19 11.03 -6.72
N TRP A 100 9.00 10.89 -6.16
CA TRP A 100 8.85 10.62 -4.72
C TRP A 100 9.19 9.18 -4.32
N VAL A 101 8.98 8.24 -5.23
CA VAL A 101 9.14 6.81 -5.00
C VAL A 101 10.45 6.26 -5.57
N GLU A 102 11.34 7.12 -6.08
CA GLU A 102 12.63 6.73 -6.66
C GLU A 102 13.45 5.83 -5.71
N GLU A 103 13.45 6.13 -4.41
CA GLU A 103 14.16 5.34 -3.39
C GLU A 103 13.49 3.99 -3.04
N LEU A 104 12.28 3.72 -3.55
CA LEU A 104 11.55 2.48 -3.27
C LEU A 104 11.84 1.33 -4.25
N ASP A 105 12.56 1.61 -5.34
CA ASP A 105 12.93 0.61 -6.36
C ASP A 105 11.70 -0.17 -6.89
N ILE A 106 10.61 0.55 -7.19
CA ILE A 106 9.37 -0.04 -7.70
C ILE A 106 9.56 -0.56 -9.14
N SER A 107 8.82 -1.61 -9.51
CA SER A 107 8.81 -2.12 -10.88
C SER A 107 8.04 -1.19 -11.81
N GLU A 108 6.83 -0.78 -11.41
CA GLU A 108 5.92 -0.02 -12.27
C GLU A 108 4.90 0.80 -11.46
N ILE A 109 4.37 1.84 -12.10
CA ILE A 109 3.28 2.69 -11.63
C ILE A 109 2.17 2.73 -12.69
N SER A 110 0.91 2.82 -12.25
CA SER A 110 -0.23 3.06 -13.15
C SER A 110 -1.36 3.80 -12.45
N GLU A 111 -2.22 4.48 -13.20
CA GLU A 111 -3.41 5.13 -12.65
C GLU A 111 -4.56 4.13 -12.39
N GLY A 112 -5.19 4.22 -11.22
CA GLY A 112 -6.37 3.47 -10.83
C GLY A 112 -6.12 2.31 -9.88
N TYR A 113 -7.15 1.47 -9.70
CA TYR A 113 -7.10 0.26 -8.88
C TYR A 113 -7.01 -0.96 -9.78
N ILE A 114 -6.00 -1.81 -9.59
CA ILE A 114 -5.77 -2.95 -10.48
C ILE A 114 -6.79 -4.07 -10.25
N TYR A 115 -7.11 -4.37 -8.99
CA TYR A 115 -8.09 -5.38 -8.61
C TYR A 115 -9.46 -4.79 -8.24
N GLY A 116 -9.75 -3.60 -8.76
CA GLY A 116 -10.98 -2.86 -8.47
C GLY A 116 -10.91 -2.07 -7.16
N GLN A 117 -11.79 -1.08 -7.03
CA GLN A 117 -11.78 -0.15 -5.90
C GLN A 117 -12.41 -0.78 -4.65
N SER A 118 -11.61 -1.13 -3.64
CA SER A 118 -12.10 -1.56 -2.33
C SER A 118 -13.13 -0.58 -1.75
N LYS A 119 -14.17 -1.09 -1.10
CA LYS A 119 -15.14 -0.27 -0.35
C LYS A 119 -14.50 0.51 0.81
N ALA A 120 -13.36 0.03 1.32
CA ALA A 120 -12.61 0.74 2.34
C ALA A 120 -11.81 1.94 1.77
N ALA A 121 -11.72 2.07 0.44
CA ALA A 121 -11.08 3.22 -0.19
C ALA A 121 -11.82 4.51 0.20
N PRO A 122 -11.10 5.55 0.63
CA PRO A 122 -11.72 6.81 0.96
C PRO A 122 -12.37 7.41 -0.29
N LYS A 123 -13.39 8.25 -0.08
CA LYS A 123 -13.91 9.08 -1.16
C LYS A 123 -12.77 9.98 -1.65
N LEU A 124 -12.46 9.90 -2.94
CA LEU A 124 -11.43 10.71 -3.56
C LEU A 124 -11.83 12.19 -3.56
N SER A 125 -10.88 13.06 -3.22
CA SER A 125 -11.05 14.51 -3.28
C SER A 125 -11.20 14.99 -4.72
N ASP A 126 -11.88 16.12 -4.91
CA ASP A 126 -12.07 16.68 -6.26
C ASP A 126 -10.71 17.00 -6.91
N GLY A 127 -10.49 16.48 -8.12
CA GLY A 127 -9.23 16.65 -8.85
C GLY A 127 -8.12 15.68 -8.48
N TYR A 128 -8.30 14.84 -7.46
CA TYR A 128 -7.34 13.81 -7.09
C TYR A 128 -7.53 12.57 -7.98
N LYS A 129 -6.45 11.81 -8.13
CA LYS A 129 -6.38 10.49 -8.78
C LYS A 129 -5.69 9.50 -7.84
N VAL A 130 -5.75 8.23 -8.22
CA VAL A 130 -5.11 7.13 -7.49
C VAL A 130 -4.01 6.58 -8.36
N TYR A 131 -2.81 6.50 -7.83
CA TYR A 131 -1.70 5.78 -8.44
C TYR A 131 -1.48 4.47 -7.71
N SER A 132 -1.37 3.39 -8.48
CA SER A 132 -0.95 2.08 -8.03
C SER A 132 0.53 1.91 -8.35
N LEU A 133 1.35 1.66 -7.34
CA LEU A 133 2.75 1.28 -7.50
C LEU A 133 2.95 -0.15 -6.98
N TRP A 134 3.78 -0.93 -7.65
CA TRP A 134 4.06 -2.30 -7.23
C TRP A 134 5.48 -2.75 -7.53
N TRP A 135 5.86 -3.83 -6.84
CA TRP A 135 7.06 -4.61 -7.13
C TRP A 135 6.59 -5.90 -7.80
N ASP A 136 7.27 -6.33 -8.87
CA ASP A 136 7.10 -7.68 -9.43
C ASP A 136 7.52 -8.74 -8.42
#